data_AF-A0A7R9MP27-F1
#
_entry.id   AF-A0A7R9MP27-F1
#
_cell.length_a   1.000
_cell.length_b   1.000
_cell.length_c   1.000
_cell.angle_alpha   90.00
_cell.angle_beta   90.00
_cell.angle_gamma   90.00
#
_symmetry.space_group_name_H-M   'P 1'
#
loop_
_entity.id
_entity.type
_entity.pdbx_description
1 polymer ?
#
loop_
_entity_poly.entity_id
_entity_poly.type
_entity_poly.pdbx_seq_one_letter_code
_entity_poly.pdbx_strand_id
1 'polypeptide(L)'
;MQKQILVVISIIGLVVGRDINNAGLSLIKQQEGWRANYYYDQIGQKTIGYGHCCVYHPCDQLHPPLTEAQGSQLLRTDLAEFQNCIQNAAPGLNDNQFAA
;
A
#
# COMPACT_ATOMS: atom_id res chain seq x y z
N MET A 1 -28.28 -31.79 -23.44
CA MET A 1 -28.77 -30.58 -22.74
C MET A 1 -28.01 -30.43 -21.43
N GLN A 2 -27.08 -29.48 -21.35
CA GLN A 2 -26.89 -28.63 -20.17
C GLN A 2 -26.00 -27.46 -20.59
N LYS A 3 -26.46 -26.28 -20.16
CA LYS A 3 -26.17 -24.97 -20.75
C LYS A 3 -24.78 -24.47 -20.38
N GLN A 4 -24.26 -23.69 -21.32
CA GLN A 4 -23.11 -22.81 -21.17
C GLN A 4 -23.21 -21.94 -19.91
N ILE A 5 -22.11 -21.80 -19.18
CA ILE A 5 -21.83 -20.63 -18.34
C ILE A 5 -20.56 -20.01 -18.91
N LEU A 6 -20.78 -19.00 -19.74
CA LEU A 6 -19.79 -18.08 -20.24
C LEU A 6 -19.41 -17.16 -19.08
N VAL A 7 -18.28 -17.43 -18.42
CA VAL A 7 -17.68 -16.45 -17.50
C VAL A 7 -17.05 -15.37 -18.37
N VAL A 8 -17.82 -14.31 -18.65
CA VAL A 8 -17.30 -13.08 -19.24
C VAL A 8 -16.44 -12.42 -18.17
N ILE A 9 -15.14 -12.71 -18.18
CA ILE A 9 -14.16 -11.89 -17.46
C ILE A 9 -14.13 -10.56 -18.22
N SER A 10 -14.93 -9.61 -17.74
CA SER A 10 -14.84 -8.22 -18.17
C SER A 10 -13.50 -7.70 -17.67
N ILE A 11 -12.47 -7.76 -18.52
CA ILE A 11 -11.19 -7.08 -18.30
C ILE A 11 -11.46 -5.59 -18.49
N ILE A 12 -12.13 -4.97 -17.53
CA ILE A 12 -12.00 -3.53 -17.32
C ILE A 12 -10.56 -3.36 -16.88
N GLY A 13 -9.75 -2.71 -17.71
CA GLY A 13 -8.31 -2.58 -17.51
C GLY A 13 -7.99 -2.10 -16.09
N LEU A 14 -7.56 -3.02 -15.22
CA LEU A 14 -6.64 -2.63 -14.17
C LEU A 14 -5.38 -2.20 -14.90
N VAL A 15 -5.19 -0.88 -15.02
CA VAL A 15 -3.83 -0.36 -15.10
C VAL A 15 -3.20 -0.80 -13.78
N VAL A 16 -2.49 -1.92 -13.80
CA VAL A 16 -1.64 -2.31 -12.69
C VAL A 16 -0.53 -1.26 -12.66
N GLY A 17 -0.61 -0.35 -11.68
CA GLY A 17 0.42 0.63 -11.43
C GLY A 17 1.76 -0.03 -11.17
N ARG A 18 2.83 0.64 -11.56
CA ARG A 18 4.20 0.24 -11.25
C ARG A 18 4.41 0.25 -9.75
N ASP A 19 4.91 -0.86 -9.22
CA ASP A 19 5.34 -0.94 -7.82
C ASP A 19 6.74 -0.34 -7.61
N ILE A 20 6.97 0.24 -6.43
CA ILE A 20 8.32 0.61 -6.01
C ILE A 20 9.21 -0.63 -5.85
N ASN A 21 10.51 -0.44 -6.04
CA ASN A 21 11.48 -1.52 -5.85
C ASN A 21 11.74 -1.81 -4.35
N ASN A 22 12.43 -2.91 -4.07
CA ASN A 22 12.71 -3.33 -2.69
C ASN A 22 13.62 -2.36 -1.93
N ALA A 23 14.50 -1.62 -2.62
CA ALA A 23 15.37 -0.64 -1.99
C ALA A 23 14.56 0.55 -1.45
N GLY A 24 13.64 1.09 -2.25
CA GLY A 24 12.72 2.15 -1.84
C GLY A 24 11.77 1.70 -0.73
N LEU A 25 11.20 0.49 -0.83
CA LEU A 25 10.38 -0.04 0.27
C LEU A 25 11.18 -0.15 1.57
N SER A 26 12.43 -0.62 1.50
CA SER A 26 13.30 -0.72 2.67
C SER A 26 13.62 0.66 3.27
N LEU A 27 13.82 1.67 2.41
CA LEU A 27 14.05 3.05 2.83
C LEU A 27 12.85 3.63 3.57
N ILE A 28 11.64 3.48 3.03
CA ILE A 28 10.40 3.95 3.68
C ILE A 28 10.23 3.27 5.04
N LYS A 29 10.37 1.94 5.09
CA LYS A 29 10.27 1.19 6.36
C LYS A 29 11.28 1.69 7.41
N GLN A 30 12.48 2.06 6.99
CA GLN A 30 13.52 2.60 7.88
C GLN A 30 13.16 4.01 8.40
N GLN A 31 12.62 4.87 7.53
CA GLN A 31 12.26 6.24 7.89
C GLN A 31 11.00 6.32 8.77
N GLU A 32 9.98 5.53 8.45
CA GLU A 32 8.71 5.51 9.18
C GLU A 32 8.80 4.75 10.51
N GLY A 33 9.58 3.66 10.53
CA GLY A 33 9.72 2.77 11.67
C GLY A 33 8.52 1.83 11.87
N TRP A 34 8.75 0.74 12.62
CA TRP A 34 7.77 -0.32 12.84
C TRP A 34 7.06 -0.20 14.19
N ARG A 35 5.73 -0.26 14.20
CA ARG A 35 4.92 -0.38 15.42
C ARG A 35 3.79 -1.42 15.25
N ALA A 36 3.94 -2.56 15.92
CA ALA A 36 2.99 -3.66 15.83
C ALA A 36 1.60 -3.36 16.44
N ASN A 37 1.52 -2.43 17.40
CA ASN A 37 0.27 -2.00 18.04
C ASN A 37 -0.13 -0.60 17.59
N TYR A 38 -1.40 -0.24 17.83
CA TYR A 38 -1.86 1.13 17.66
C TYR A 38 -1.02 2.10 18.51
N TYR A 39 -0.77 3.27 17.95
CA TYR A 39 -0.15 4.39 18.62
C TYR A 39 -0.82 5.68 18.17
N TYR A 40 -0.55 6.78 18.88
CA TYR A 40 -0.88 8.11 18.41
C TYR A 40 0.37 8.74 17.79
N ASP A 41 0.25 9.23 16.56
CA ASP A 41 1.34 9.91 15.87
C ASP A 41 1.62 11.30 16.46
N GLN A 42 2.53 12.06 15.83
CA GLN A 42 2.99 13.36 16.31
C GLN A 42 1.89 14.42 16.37
N ILE A 43 0.79 14.23 15.63
CA ILE A 43 -0.36 15.15 15.60
C ILE A 43 -1.60 14.53 16.28
N GLY A 44 -1.45 13.40 16.97
CA GLY A 44 -2.48 12.78 17.77
C GLY A 44 -3.46 11.89 17.00
N GLN A 45 -3.12 11.43 15.79
CA GLN A 45 -3.99 10.51 15.03
C GLN A 45 -3.65 9.05 15.35
N LYS A 46 -4.69 8.20 15.38
CA LYS A 46 -4.56 6.77 15.65
C LYS A 46 -3.92 6.09 14.44
N THR A 47 -2.75 5.50 14.64
CA THR A 47 -1.88 4.99 13.58
C THR A 47 -1.33 3.61 13.95
N ILE A 48 -0.93 2.79 12.98
CA ILE A 48 -0.33 1.46 13.19
C ILE A 48 0.67 1.10 12.09
N GLY A 49 1.55 0.15 12.37
CA GLY A 49 2.49 -0.38 11.38
C GLY A 49 3.54 0.66 10.97
N TYR A 50 3.71 0.82 9.66
CA TYR A 50 4.59 1.83 9.05
C TYR A 50 3.80 3.09 8.68
N GLY A 51 3.15 3.72 9.67
CA GLY A 51 2.47 5.00 9.47
C GLY A 51 1.03 4.94 8.95
N HIS A 52 0.38 3.76 8.92
CA HIS A 52 -1.00 3.62 8.47
C HIS A 52 -1.97 4.34 9.41
N CYS A 53 -2.50 5.48 8.98
CA CYS A 53 -3.36 6.35 9.78
C CYS A 53 -4.85 5.99 9.61
N CYS A 54 -5.50 5.65 10.74
CA CYS A 54 -6.89 5.21 10.79
C CYS A 54 -7.93 6.31 10.45
N VAL A 55 -7.49 7.56 10.32
CA VAL A 55 -8.34 8.68 9.91
C VAL A 55 -8.57 8.68 8.40
N TYR A 56 -7.53 8.33 7.63
CA TYR A 56 -7.56 8.33 6.17
C TYR A 56 -7.85 6.95 5.59
N HIS A 57 -7.41 5.89 6.28
CA HIS A 57 -7.60 4.51 5.85
C HIS A 57 -8.31 3.69 6.95
N PRO A 58 -9.35 2.90 6.63
CA PRO A 58 -10.09 2.15 7.65
C PRO A 58 -9.24 1.10 8.38
N CYS A 59 -9.28 1.12 9.71
CA CYS A 59 -8.58 0.16 10.57
C CYS A 59 -9.47 -0.95 11.13
N ASP A 60 -10.75 -1.01 10.76
CA ASP A 60 -11.75 -1.87 11.41
C ASP A 60 -11.45 -3.37 11.28
N GLN A 61 -10.68 -3.76 10.26
CA GLN A 61 -10.28 -5.15 10.01
C GLN A 61 -8.89 -5.50 10.55
N LEU A 62 -8.19 -4.53 11.15
CA LEU A 62 -6.86 -4.75 11.70
C LEU A 62 -6.95 -5.30 13.12
N HIS A 63 -6.20 -6.37 13.37
CA HIS A 63 -6.16 -7.08 14.65
C HIS A 63 -4.73 -7.06 15.21
N PRO A 64 -4.36 -6.03 15.99
CA PRO A 64 -3.01 -5.93 16.56
C PRO A 64 -2.78 -6.95 17.71
N PRO A 65 -1.52 -7.34 17.99
CA PRO A 65 -0.31 -6.86 17.33
C PRO A 65 -0.18 -7.43 15.91
N LEU A 66 0.15 -6.55 14.95
CA LEU A 66 0.46 -6.98 13.60
C LEU A 66 1.84 -7.65 13.56
N THR A 67 2.02 -8.57 12.63
CA THR A 67 3.34 -9.05 12.19
C THR A 67 3.95 -8.03 11.22
N GLU A 68 5.28 -8.00 11.11
CA GLU A 68 5.95 -7.14 10.12
C GLU A 68 5.53 -7.45 8.68
N ALA A 69 5.15 -8.69 8.39
CA ALA A 69 4.62 -9.09 7.09
C ALA A 69 3.25 -8.44 6.82
N GLN A 70 2.33 -8.50 7.79
CA GLN A 70 1.04 -7.79 7.70
C GLN A 70 1.25 -6.28 7.56
N GLY A 71 2.17 -5.71 8.33
CA GLY A 71 2.56 -4.31 8.24
C GLY A 71 3.14 -3.91 6.88
N SER A 72 4.00 -4.76 6.31
CA SER A 72 4.58 -4.52 4.99
C SER A 72 3.52 -4.64 3.88
N GLN A 73 2.56 -5.54 4.05
CA GLN A 73 1.43 -5.65 3.12
C GLN A 73 0.53 -4.41 3.20
N LEU A 74 0.24 -3.93 4.42
CA LEU A 74 -0.53 -2.71 4.64
C LEU A 74 0.15 -1.49 3.99
N LEU A 75 1.46 -1.33 4.21
CA LEU A 75 2.25 -0.28 3.57
C LEU A 75 2.19 -0.35 2.03
N ARG A 76 2.27 -1.55 1.44
CA ARG A 76 2.12 -1.71 -0.02
C ARG A 76 0.73 -1.32 -0.51
N THR A 77 -0.31 -1.62 0.25
CA THR A 77 -1.67 -1.20 -0.07
C THR A 77 -1.80 0.33 -0.02
N ASP A 78 -1.24 0.97 1.00
CA ASP A 78 -1.25 2.44 1.13
C ASP A 78 -0.46 3.10 -0.02
N LEU A 79 0.67 2.53 -0.41
CA LEU A 79 1.51 3.06 -1.50
C LEU A 79 0.85 3.02 -2.89
N ALA A 80 -0.11 2.13 -3.12
CA ALA A 80 -0.65 1.88 -4.45
C ALA A 80 -1.28 3.14 -5.08
N GLU A 81 -1.98 3.96 -4.31
CA GLU A 81 -2.59 5.20 -4.84
C GLU A 81 -1.53 6.25 -5.22
N PHE A 82 -0.47 6.38 -4.42
CA PHE A 82 0.64 7.31 -4.68
C PHE A 82 1.47 6.87 -5.88
N GLN A 83 1.76 5.57 -6.00
CA GLN A 83 2.44 4.98 -7.14
C GLN A 83 1.69 5.29 -8.46
N ASN A 84 0.37 5.11 -8.47
CA ASN A 84 -0.47 5.45 -9.62
C ASN A 84 -0.43 6.95 -9.95
N CYS A 85 -0.46 7.81 -8.94
CA CYS A 85 -0.35 9.26 -9.13
C CYS A 85 0.99 9.64 -9.77
N ILE A 86 2.11 9.17 -9.20
CA ILE A 86 3.47 9.49 -9.66
C ILE A 86 3.72 8.93 -11.05
N GLN A 87 3.25 7.72 -11.35
CA GLN A 87 3.42 7.12 -12.68
C GLN A 87 2.78 7.99 -13.79
N ASN A 88 1.62 8.58 -13.51
CA ASN A 88 0.94 9.45 -14.46
C ASN A 88 1.56 10.86 -14.52
N ALA A 89 1.97 11.40 -13.38
CA ALA A 89 2.55 12.74 -13.29
C ALA A 89 4.00 12.82 -13.80
N ALA A 90 4.77 11.73 -13.68
CA ALA A 90 6.20 11.68 -13.98
C ALA A 90 6.60 10.34 -14.66
N PRO A 91 6.16 10.08 -15.90
CA PRO A 91 6.35 8.78 -16.57
C PRO A 91 7.81 8.44 -16.96
N GLY A 92 8.79 9.33 -16.72
CA GLY A 92 10.20 9.16 -17.09
C GLY A 92 11.14 8.73 -15.97
N LEU A 93 10.64 8.49 -14.75
CA LEU A 93 11.48 8.16 -13.59
C LEU A 93 12.03 6.72 -13.68
N ASN A 94 13.32 6.55 -13.40
CA ASN A 94 13.87 5.21 -13.15
C ASN A 94 13.38 4.65 -11.80
N ASP A 95 13.63 3.36 -11.51
CA ASP A 95 13.05 2.70 -10.33
C ASP A 95 13.46 3.35 -9.00
N ASN A 96 14.69 3.85 -8.92
CA ASN A 96 15.19 4.50 -7.70
C ASN A 96 14.60 5.91 -7.54
N GLN A 97 14.40 6.64 -8.63
CA GLN A 97 13.76 7.96 -8.61
C GLN A 97 12.27 7.87 -8.33
N PHE A 98 11.61 6.81 -8.81
CA PHE A 98 10.19 6.57 -8.57
C PHE A 98 9.89 6.22 -7.10
N ALA A 99 10.87 5.67 -6.39
CA ALA A 99 10.73 5.18 -5.02
C ALA A 99 11.41 6.07 -3.96
N ALA A 100 11.95 7.23 -4.35
CA ALA A 100 12.60 8.21 -3.48
C ALA A 100 11.62 9.30 -3.06
#